data_AF-A0A3B9L9B0-F1
#
_entry.id   AF-A0A3B9L9B0-F1
#
_cell.length_a   1.000
_cell.length_b   1.000
_cell.length_c   1.000
_cell.angle_alpha   90.00
_cell.angle_beta   90.00
_cell.angle_gamma   90.00
#
_symmetry.space_group_name_H-M   'P 1'
#
loop_
_entity.id
_entity.type
_entity.pdbx_description
1 polymer ?
#
loop_
_entity_poly.entity_id
_entity_poly.type
_entity_poly.pdbx_seq_one_letter_code
_entity_poly.pdbx_strand_id
1 'polypeptide(L)'
;MKIATKAVIAIVLVVGFANIANAVCRKSQVCDDYGNNCRVQDICDSTLDLPSVELAPLRPLPSADLKPLPSIELPPLGTSHCEYMQINGHWQNVCR
;
A
#
# COMPACT_ATOMS: atom_id res chain seq x y z
N MET A 1 24.16 -14.57 -37.94
CA MET A 1 24.45 -13.62 -36.83
C MET A 1 23.30 -12.67 -36.46
N LYS A 2 22.41 -12.25 -37.37
CA LYS A 2 21.36 -11.25 -37.07
C LYS A 2 20.30 -11.67 -36.04
N ILE A 3 20.02 -12.97 -35.91
CA ILE A 3 18.99 -13.52 -34.99
C ILE A 3 19.49 -13.48 -33.54
N ALA A 4 20.77 -13.79 -33.32
CA ALA A 4 21.38 -13.74 -31.99
C ALA A 4 21.36 -12.31 -31.43
N THR A 5 21.61 -11.30 -32.26
CA THR A 5 21.57 -9.88 -31.84
C THR A 5 20.17 -9.44 -31.41
N LYS A 6 19.12 -9.87 -32.13
CA LYS A 6 17.73 -9.56 -31.76
C LYS A 6 17.31 -10.26 -30.46
N ALA A 7 17.75 -11.50 -30.26
CA ALA A 7 17.48 -12.24 -29.03
C ALA A 7 18.15 -11.59 -27.80
N VAL A 8 19.40 -11.14 -27.94
CA VAL A 8 20.11 -10.44 -26.87
C VAL A 8 19.41 -9.12 -26.50
N ILE A 9 18.97 -8.34 -27.49
CA ILE A 9 18.22 -7.10 -27.25
C ILE A 9 16.90 -7.37 -26.52
N ALA A 10 16.17 -8.42 -26.91
CA ALA A 10 14.92 -8.78 -26.24
C ALA A 10 15.14 -9.18 -24.77
N ILE A 11 16.21 -9.92 -24.47
CA ILE A 11 16.55 -10.33 -23.10
C ILE A 11 16.92 -9.11 -22.25
N VAL A 12 17.72 -8.18 -22.79
CA VAL A 12 18.11 -6.95 -22.08
C VAL A 12 16.88 -6.08 -21.76
N LEU A 13 15.93 -5.98 -22.69
CA LEU A 13 14.68 -5.27 -22.44
C LEU A 13 13.89 -5.90 -21.30
N VAL A 14 13.69 -7.22 -21.32
CA VAL A 14 12.90 -7.92 -20.27
C VAL A 14 13.54 -7.77 -18.89
N VAL A 15 14.86 -7.88 -18.77
CA VAL A 15 15.56 -7.71 -17.48
C VAL A 15 15.51 -6.27 -16.98
N GLY A 16 15.54 -5.28 -17.89
CA GLY A 16 15.44 -3.86 -17.53
C GLY A 16 14.12 -3.46 -16.86
N PHE A 17 13.01 -4.08 -17.25
CA PHE A 17 11.67 -3.76 -16.70
C PHE A 17 11.32 -4.56 -15.42
N ALA A 18 12.14 -5.53 -15.00
CA ALA A 18 11.82 -6.34 -13.83
C ALA A 18 11.97 -5.58 -12.48
N ASN A 19 12.70 -4.46 -12.46
CA ASN A 19 13.06 -3.75 -11.22
C ASN A 19 12.01 -2.75 -10.71
N ILE A 20 10.85 -2.61 -11.36
CA ILE A 20 9.84 -1.60 -11.00
C ILE A 20 8.75 -2.13 -10.05
N ALA A 21 8.79 -3.43 -9.70
CA ALA A 21 7.83 -4.04 -8.77
C ALA A 21 8.35 -3.96 -7.32
N ASN A 22 8.26 -2.79 -6.71
CA ASN A 22 8.44 -2.64 -5.27
C ASN A 22 7.15 -3.07 -4.55
N ALA A 23 7.12 -4.33 -4.16
CA ALA A 23 6.10 -4.93 -3.31
C ALA A 23 6.41 -4.66 -1.84
N VAL A 24 6.00 -3.49 -1.33
CA VAL A 24 6.25 -3.11 0.06
C VAL A 24 4.92 -3.13 0.83
N CYS A 25 4.82 -4.07 1.76
CA CYS A 25 3.78 -4.07 2.78
C CYS A 25 4.39 -3.61 4.11
N ARG A 26 3.69 -2.73 4.82
CA ARG A 26 4.08 -2.23 6.14
C ARG A 26 3.09 -2.65 7.20
N LYS A 27 3.57 -3.04 8.38
CA LYS A 27 2.68 -3.33 9.52
C LYS A 27 2.17 -2.04 10.10
N SER A 28 0.85 -1.87 10.08
CA SER A 28 0.19 -0.70 10.64
C SER A 28 -0.86 -1.08 11.65
N GLN A 29 -1.09 -0.20 12.63
CA GLN A 29 -2.18 -0.35 13.56
C GLN A 29 -3.41 0.38 13.03
N VAL A 30 -4.43 -0.40 12.69
CA VAL A 30 -5.69 0.09 12.17
C VAL A 30 -6.72 0.07 13.29
N CYS A 31 -7.28 1.24 13.61
CA CYS A 31 -8.30 1.39 14.65
C CYS A 31 -9.66 1.75 14.03
N ASP A 32 -10.72 1.58 14.81
CA ASP A 32 -12.03 2.10 14.44
C ASP A 32 -12.08 3.64 14.51
N ASP A 33 -13.23 4.21 14.16
CA ASP A 33 -13.40 5.66 14.04
C ASP A 33 -13.20 6.44 15.35
N TYR A 34 -13.14 5.73 16.48
CA TYR A 34 -12.99 6.30 17.82
C TYR A 34 -11.63 5.96 18.44
N GLY A 35 -10.67 5.47 17.65
CA GLY A 35 -9.36 5.02 18.15
C GLY A 35 -9.43 3.77 19.02
N ASN A 36 -10.56 3.04 18.98
CA ASN A 36 -10.80 1.82 19.72
C ASN A 36 -10.64 0.59 18.80
N ASN A 37 -10.70 -0.61 19.39
CA ASN A 37 -10.68 -1.90 18.67
C ASN A 37 -9.52 -2.07 17.67
N CYS A 38 -8.35 -1.51 17.98
CA CYS A 38 -7.21 -1.52 17.09
C CYS A 38 -6.68 -2.93 16.79
N ARG A 39 -6.36 -3.18 15.52
CA ARG A 39 -5.77 -4.43 15.04
C ARG A 39 -4.51 -4.13 14.23
N VAL A 40 -3.52 -5.01 14.31
CA VAL A 40 -2.35 -4.93 13.45
C VAL A 40 -2.72 -5.55 12.10
N GLN A 41 -2.52 -4.79 11.02
CA GLN A 41 -2.79 -5.22 9.65
C GLN A 41 -1.64 -4.77 8.74
N ASP A 42 -1.37 -5.57 7.71
CA ASP A 42 -0.46 -5.19 6.64
C ASP A 42 -1.15 -4.25 5.66
N ILE A 43 -0.53 -3.09 5.42
CA ILE A 43 -0.96 -2.13 4.39
C ILE A 43 0.06 -2.20 3.25
N CYS A 44 -0.41 -2.57 2.07
CA CYS A 44 0.43 -2.84 0.90
C CYS A 44 0.19 -1.80 -0.19
N ASP A 45 1.27 -1.34 -0.82
CA ASP A 45 1.21 -0.30 -1.87
C ASP A 45 1.16 -0.91 -3.30
N SER A 46 1.22 -2.24 -3.45
CA SER A 46 1.32 -2.92 -4.76
C SER A 46 0.51 -4.23 -4.80
N THR A 47 0.06 -4.63 -5.98
CA THR A 47 -0.65 -5.90 -6.23
C THR A 47 0.21 -7.16 -6.08
N LEU A 48 1.54 -7.01 -6.03
CA LEU A 48 2.43 -8.08 -5.62
C LEU A 48 2.57 -7.99 -4.10
N ASP A 49 1.69 -8.67 -3.37
CA ASP A 49 1.63 -8.61 -1.90
C ASP A 49 2.69 -9.52 -1.26
N LEU A 50 3.84 -8.96 -0.87
CA LEU A 50 4.81 -9.65 -0.03
C LEU A 50 4.53 -9.32 1.44
N PRO A 51 4.43 -10.32 2.35
CA PRO A 51 4.12 -10.05 3.75
C PRO A 51 5.18 -9.14 4.39
N SER A 52 4.76 -8.23 5.25
CA SER A 52 5.66 -7.29 5.92
C SER A 52 6.55 -8.03 6.93
N VAL A 53 7.87 -7.85 6.80
CA VAL A 53 8.87 -8.35 7.75
C VAL A 53 9.12 -7.40 8.93
N GLU A 54 8.39 -6.29 9.01
CA GLU A 54 8.57 -5.29 10.05
C GLU A 54 8.02 -5.77 11.42
N LEU A 55 8.54 -5.15 12.48
CA LEU A 55 8.00 -5.27 13.83
C LEU A 55 6.59 -4.66 13.87
N ALA A 56 5.72 -5.20 14.73
CA ALA A 56 4.42 -4.59 14.94
C ALA A 56 4.58 -3.15 15.46
N PRO A 57 3.84 -2.17 14.91
CA PRO A 57 3.91 -0.79 15.36
C PRO A 57 3.45 -0.66 16.81
N LEU A 58 3.99 0.34 17.50
CA LEU A 58 3.54 0.70 18.85
C LEU A 58 2.10 1.21 18.80
N ARG A 59 1.35 0.95 19.86
CA ARG A 59 -0.03 1.44 20.00
C ARG A 59 -0.04 2.97 19.94
N PRO A 60 -0.68 3.57 18.91
CA PRO A 60 -0.80 5.00 18.85
C PRO A 60 -1.67 5.46 20.03
N LEU A 61 -1.38 6.67 20.52
CA LEU A 61 -2.26 7.34 21.46
C LEU A 61 -3.66 7.50 20.82
N PRO A 62 -4.73 7.45 21.60
CA PRO A 62 -6.07 7.71 21.08
C PRO A 62 -6.06 9.08 20.40
N SER A 63 -6.35 9.11 19.10
CA SER A 63 -6.45 10.38 18.40
C SER A 63 -7.69 11.12 18.89
N ALA A 64 -7.52 12.42 19.12
CA ALA A 64 -8.62 13.34 19.35
C ALA A 64 -9.22 13.88 18.04
N ASP A 65 -8.66 13.49 16.89
CA ASP A 65 -9.06 14.02 15.59
C ASP A 65 -10.35 13.35 15.11
N LEU A 66 -11.34 14.18 14.82
CA LEU A 66 -12.61 13.73 14.23
C LEU A 66 -12.35 13.12 12.85
N LYS A 67 -13.11 12.06 12.53
CA LYS A 67 -13.12 11.47 11.19
C LYS A 67 -13.44 12.57 10.17
N PRO A 68 -12.55 12.81 9.20
CA PRO A 68 -12.81 13.79 8.16
C PRO A 68 -14.00 13.33 7.30
N LEU A 69 -14.69 14.31 6.72
CA LEU A 69 -15.78 14.03 5.79
C LEU A 69 -15.27 13.18 4.61
N PRO A 70 -16.09 12.26 4.08
CA PRO A 70 -15.68 11.44 2.95
C PRO A 70 -15.26 12.32 1.79
N SER A 71 -14.06 12.09 1.26
CA SER A 71 -13.60 12.81 0.07
C SER A 71 -14.49 12.47 -1.11
N ILE A 72 -14.96 13.50 -1.82
CA ILE A 72 -15.73 13.35 -3.08
C ILE A 72 -14.76 13.04 -4.25
N GLU A 73 -13.46 13.03 -3.99
CA GLU A 73 -12.45 12.76 -5.01
C GLU A 73 -12.61 11.36 -5.60
N LEU A 74 -12.54 11.31 -6.93
CA LEU A 74 -12.52 10.06 -7.67
C LEU A 74 -11.37 9.19 -7.16
N PRO A 75 -11.62 7.90 -6.91
CA PRO A 75 -10.57 6.99 -6.49
C PRO A 75 -9.43 6.99 -7.53
N PRO A 76 -8.17 6.80 -7.12
CA PRO A 76 -7.05 6.69 -8.04
C PRO A 76 -7.34 5.68 -9.16
N LEU A 77 -6.88 5.99 -10.37
CA LEU A 77 -7.07 5.11 -11.53
C LEU A 77 -6.55 3.70 -11.21
N GLY A 78 -7.41 2.69 -11.38
CA GLY A 78 -7.10 1.29 -11.07
C GLY A 78 -7.51 0.83 -9.67
N THR A 79 -8.13 1.69 -8.85
CA THR A 79 -8.72 1.30 -7.56
C THR A 79 -10.24 1.28 -7.66
N SER A 80 -10.86 0.33 -6.99
CA SER A 80 -12.30 0.08 -7.03
C SER A 80 -13.04 0.78 -5.89
N HIS A 81 -12.38 0.92 -4.73
CA HIS A 81 -12.95 1.48 -3.52
C HIS A 81 -11.84 2.13 -2.69
N CYS A 82 -12.12 3.32 -2.12
CA CYS A 82 -11.28 3.94 -1.10
C CYS A 82 -12.06 4.13 0.21
N GLU A 83 -11.45 3.75 1.34
CA GLU A 83 -12.01 3.93 2.69
C GLU A 83 -11.11 4.84 3.52
N TYR A 84 -11.71 5.81 4.21
CA TYR A 84 -10.97 6.63 5.18
C TYR A 84 -10.86 5.86 6.49
N MET A 85 -9.63 5.46 6.82
CA MET A 85 -9.30 4.64 7.99
C MET A 85 -8.27 5.33 8.87
N GLN A 86 -8.27 5.00 10.16
CA GLN A 86 -7.26 5.50 11.08
C GLN A 86 -6.08 4.52 11.14
N ILE A 87 -4.93 4.96 10.64
CA ILE A 87 -3.68 4.19 10.58
C ILE A 87 -2.65 4.88 11.48
N ASN A 88 -2.19 4.20 12.51
CA ASN A 88 -1.21 4.71 13.48
C ASN A 88 -1.62 6.06 14.09
N GLY A 89 -2.92 6.25 14.37
CA GLY A 89 -3.46 7.48 14.93
C GLY A 89 -3.79 8.57 13.90
N HIS A 90 -3.39 8.39 12.63
CA HIS A 90 -3.62 9.33 11.55
C HIS A 90 -4.70 8.86 10.59
N TRP A 91 -5.60 9.76 10.22
CA TRP A 91 -6.61 9.50 9.20
C TRP A 91 -5.98 9.46 7.81
N GLN A 92 -6.16 8.34 7.10
CA GLN A 92 -5.59 8.10 5.78
C GLN A 92 -6.65 7.46 4.87
N ASN A 93 -6.62 7.80 3.58
CA ASN A 93 -7.48 7.15 2.59
C ASN A 93 -6.80 5.87 2.09
N VAL A 94 -7.42 4.72 2.31
CA VAL A 94 -6.90 3.40 1.93
C VAL A 94 -7.69 2.91 0.74
N CYS A 95 -7.05 2.77 -0.42
CA CYS A 95 -7.69 2.34 -1.65
C CYS A 95 -7.32 0.88 -2.00
N ARG A 96 -8.29 0.13 -2.55
CA ARG A 96 -8.12 -1.26 -3.03
C ARG A 96 -8.64 -1.44 -4.45
#